data_AF-C6B8N7-F1
#
_entry.id   AF-C6B8N7-F1
#
_cell.length_a   1.000
_cell.length_b   1.000
_cell.length_c   1.000
_cell.angle_alpha   90.00
_cell.angle_beta   90.00
_cell.angle_gamma   90.00
#
_symmetry.space_group_name_H-M   'P 1'
#
loop_
_entity.id
_entity.type
_entity.pdbx_description
1 polymer ?
#
loop_
_entity_poly.entity_id
_entity_poly.type
_entity_poly.pdbx_seq_one_letter_code
_entity_poly.pdbx_strand_id
1 'polypeptide(L)'
;MPIQTDFKFNQKHSGSPTVPMTTAQAISQDDFLGLLRELCGDTPEGNAQRTWKGPGFNMIWRPNKPDVTPGFGNQPHFLQLNMTDETLSFTDISGPTGIANRGLLQKDIFLGGVAYLQTINDSFDNTGQHFEPGVFNNVPETENPGVVPTVVRMGSIPHGTTINMQGQSFTAPQPRIDPSSIIPFQIGSVDDGATDLVRFDEQDLSIPTASRTDLARVVGLDQAHLNDPNLFLKDVLAGQTITETVVLVLSSDSTLPGSVPDVGGGAANIAFLVGKGTPPAGGPNANMPRASATFWIEKGTDKDGKPLLQLQYTQRVILDFNGLSWPHVTVATLRPIDPSAGTA
;
A
#
# COMPACT_ATOMS: atom_id res chain seq x y z
N MET A 1 4.29 13.40 34.63
CA MET A 1 2.84 13.21 34.41
C MET A 1 2.68 11.89 33.67
N PRO A 2 2.03 10.87 34.24
CA PRO A 2 1.81 9.63 33.51
C PRO A 2 0.83 9.89 32.37
N ILE A 3 1.17 9.42 31.17
CA ILE A 3 0.27 9.40 30.02
C ILE A 3 -0.83 8.38 30.35
N GLN A 4 -2.07 8.86 30.52
CA GLN A 4 -3.26 8.02 30.50
C GLN A 4 -3.32 7.32 29.13
N THR A 5 -3.30 5.99 29.12
CA THR A 5 -3.34 5.14 27.91
C THR A 5 -4.71 4.53 27.68
N ASP A 6 -5.69 4.93 28.49
CA ASP A 6 -7.06 4.46 28.52
C ASP A 6 -7.99 5.48 27.84
N PHE A 7 -7.74 5.74 26.55
CA PHE A 7 -8.74 6.37 25.69
C PHE A 7 -9.84 5.36 25.39
N LYS A 8 -10.88 5.32 26.24
CA LYS A 8 -12.19 4.85 25.78
C LYS A 8 -12.78 5.95 24.90
N PHE A 9 -12.92 5.71 23.61
CA PHE A 9 -13.71 6.56 22.71
C PHE A 9 -15.17 6.55 23.20
N ASN A 10 -15.49 7.45 24.13
CA ASN A 10 -16.84 7.68 24.57
C ASN A 10 -17.35 8.90 23.78
N GLN A 11 -17.68 8.70 22.49
CA GLN A 11 -18.43 9.70 21.74
C GLN A 11 -19.84 9.77 22.34
N LYS A 12 -20.00 10.50 23.44
CA LYS A 12 -21.30 11.02 23.84
C LYS A 12 -21.58 12.20 22.91
N HIS A 13 -22.24 11.93 21.79
CA HIS A 13 -22.90 12.98 21.03
C HIS A 13 -23.97 13.60 21.96
N SER A 14 -23.64 14.70 22.63
CA SER A 14 -24.61 15.50 23.37
C SER A 14 -25.66 15.99 22.38
N GLY A 15 -26.83 15.34 22.38
CA GLY A 15 -27.99 15.70 21.55
C GLY A 15 -28.42 14.68 20.50
N SER A 16 -27.82 13.49 20.40
CA SER A 16 -28.44 12.42 19.61
C SER A 16 -29.73 11.97 20.31
N PRO A 17 -30.87 11.83 19.61
CA PRO A 17 -32.04 11.15 20.16
C PRO A 17 -31.57 9.83 20.75
N THR A 18 -31.98 9.52 21.97
CA THR A 18 -31.74 8.20 22.57
C THR A 18 -32.19 7.16 21.57
N VAL A 19 -31.24 6.51 20.91
CA VAL A 19 -31.50 5.36 20.06
C VAL A 19 -32.19 4.36 20.97
N PRO A 20 -33.48 4.01 20.73
CA PRO A 20 -34.16 3.04 21.57
C PRO A 20 -33.33 1.76 21.55
N MET A 21 -33.13 1.14 22.72
CA MET A 21 -32.28 -0.05 22.93
C MET A 21 -32.54 -1.18 21.92
N THR A 22 -33.71 -1.19 21.29
CA THR A 22 -34.10 -2.11 20.22
C THR A 22 -33.29 -1.94 18.93
N THR A 23 -32.66 -0.79 18.69
CA THR A 23 -31.80 -0.56 17.52
C THR A 23 -30.34 -0.93 17.80
N ALA A 24 -29.88 -0.87 19.06
CA ALA A 24 -28.56 -1.35 19.45
C ALA A 24 -28.45 -2.88 19.36
N GLN A 25 -29.58 -3.59 19.47
CA GLN A 25 -29.67 -5.03 19.22
C GLN A 25 -29.79 -5.38 17.73
N ALA A 26 -30.05 -4.40 16.86
CA ALA A 26 -30.22 -4.63 15.41
C ALA A 26 -28.93 -4.38 14.61
N ILE A 27 -27.89 -3.77 15.19
CA ILE A 27 -26.63 -3.45 14.49
C ILE A 27 -25.51 -4.45 14.86
N SER A 28 -25.77 -5.44 15.72
CA SER A 28 -24.76 -6.44 16.12
C SER A 28 -24.64 -7.66 15.19
N GLN A 29 -25.08 -7.57 13.92
CA GLN A 29 -24.98 -8.69 12.97
C GLN A 29 -24.35 -8.35 11.61
N ASP A 30 -24.17 -7.07 11.26
CA ASP A 30 -23.60 -6.72 9.98
C ASP A 30 -22.06 -6.65 10.07
N ASP A 31 -21.39 -7.50 9.31
CA ASP A 31 -19.94 -7.38 9.12
C ASP A 31 -19.63 -6.17 8.25
N PHE A 32 -19.28 -5.05 8.90
CA PHE A 32 -18.92 -3.82 8.21
C PHE A 32 -17.66 -3.95 7.35
N LEU A 33 -16.76 -4.91 7.63
CA LEU A 33 -15.49 -5.03 6.91
C LEU A 33 -15.64 -5.66 5.52
N GLY A 34 -16.66 -6.50 5.32
CA GLY A 34 -16.79 -7.31 4.11
C GLY A 34 -15.47 -8.06 3.82
N LEU A 35 -14.95 -7.94 2.60
CA LEU A 35 -13.70 -8.60 2.21
C LEU A 35 -12.44 -8.09 2.93
N LEU A 36 -12.47 -6.91 3.56
CA LEU A 36 -11.34 -6.45 4.38
C LEU A 36 -11.15 -7.30 5.65
N ARG A 37 -12.17 -8.09 6.04
CA ARG A 37 -12.08 -9.04 7.15
C ARG A 37 -10.89 -9.97 7.03
N GLU A 38 -10.51 -10.34 5.81
CA GLU A 38 -9.36 -11.23 5.56
C GLU A 38 -8.01 -10.62 5.97
N LEU A 39 -7.90 -9.30 6.14
CA LEU A 39 -6.68 -8.65 6.60
C LEU A 39 -6.43 -8.87 8.11
N CYS A 40 -7.49 -8.88 8.93
CA CYS A 40 -7.40 -8.94 10.40
C CYS A 40 -7.98 -10.23 11.01
N GLY A 41 -8.75 -11.02 10.26
CA GLY A 41 -9.45 -12.20 10.75
C GLY A 41 -10.61 -11.88 11.69
N ASP A 42 -10.96 -12.84 12.54
CA ASP A 42 -12.12 -12.76 13.45
C ASP A 42 -11.74 -12.68 14.94
N THR A 43 -10.46 -12.83 15.26
CA THR A 43 -9.99 -13.04 16.64
C THR A 43 -9.07 -11.93 17.12
N PRO A 44 -9.23 -11.45 18.38
CA PRO A 44 -10.35 -11.71 19.28
C PRO A 44 -11.66 -11.09 18.76
N GLU A 45 -12.80 -11.70 19.13
CA GLU A 45 -14.12 -11.18 18.76
C GLU A 45 -14.29 -9.71 19.20
N GLY A 46 -14.79 -8.86 18.30
CA GLY A 46 -14.99 -7.44 18.54
C GLY A 46 -13.72 -6.56 18.52
N ASN A 47 -12.54 -7.16 18.32
CA ASN A 47 -11.27 -6.45 18.17
C ASN A 47 -10.26 -7.31 17.39
N ALA A 48 -10.69 -7.81 16.22
CA ALA A 48 -9.90 -8.77 15.46
C ALA A 48 -8.56 -8.18 15.03
N GLN A 49 -7.49 -8.96 15.17
CA GLN A 49 -6.13 -8.52 14.92
C GLN A 49 -5.33 -9.60 14.21
N ARG A 50 -4.51 -9.19 13.25
CA ARG A 50 -3.56 -10.07 12.57
C ARG A 50 -2.32 -9.31 12.16
N THR A 51 -1.18 -9.94 12.40
CA THR A 51 0.11 -9.46 11.91
C THR A 51 0.60 -10.40 10.81
N TRP A 52 1.05 -9.81 9.71
CA TRP A 52 1.66 -10.48 8.58
C TRP A 52 3.14 -10.13 8.55
N LYS A 53 3.99 -11.12 8.31
CA LYS A 53 5.42 -10.93 8.17
C LYS A 53 5.97 -11.76 7.03
N GLY A 54 6.96 -11.22 6.33
CA GLY A 54 7.63 -11.95 5.25
C GLY A 54 8.59 -11.07 4.46
N PRO A 55 9.26 -11.67 3.48
CA PRO A 55 10.21 -10.98 2.63
C PRO A 55 9.52 -10.18 1.53
N GLY A 56 10.25 -9.19 1.03
CA GLY A 56 9.86 -8.37 -0.12
C GLY A 56 11.05 -7.80 -0.87
N PHE A 57 10.75 -6.89 -1.79
CA PHE A 57 11.72 -6.18 -2.59
C PHE A 57 11.23 -4.76 -2.89
N ASN A 58 12.16 -3.82 -2.79
CA ASN A 58 11.97 -2.41 -3.13
C ASN A 58 12.92 -1.97 -4.24
N MET A 59 12.35 -1.33 -5.26
CA MET A 59 13.05 -0.59 -6.29
C MET A 59 12.59 0.87 -6.24
N ILE A 60 13.53 1.80 -6.04
CA ILE A 60 13.29 3.20 -5.74
C ILE A 60 14.23 4.07 -6.60
N TRP A 61 13.66 4.98 -7.38
CA TRP A 61 14.41 6.03 -8.07
C TRP A 61 14.48 7.29 -7.22
N ARG A 62 15.63 7.52 -6.59
CA ARG A 62 15.81 8.70 -5.75
C ARG A 62 16.36 9.88 -6.56
N PRO A 63 15.92 11.11 -6.28
CA PRO A 63 16.70 12.29 -6.64
C PRO A 63 18.08 12.20 -5.99
N ASN A 64 19.11 12.58 -6.75
CA ASN A 64 20.47 12.67 -6.25
C ASN A 64 21.04 14.05 -6.58
N LYS A 65 21.74 14.67 -5.63
CA LYS A 65 22.46 15.91 -5.86
C LYS A 65 23.95 15.62 -5.66
N PRO A 66 24.69 15.22 -6.71
CA PRO A 66 26.06 14.70 -6.61
C PRO A 66 27.00 15.52 -5.71
N ASP A 67 26.90 16.85 -5.77
CA ASP A 67 27.73 17.77 -4.98
C ASP A 67 27.54 17.64 -3.45
N VAL A 68 26.41 17.11 -2.99
CA VAL A 68 26.12 16.88 -1.55
C VAL A 68 26.11 15.39 -1.19
N THR A 69 25.99 14.51 -2.18
CA THR A 69 25.89 13.06 -2.02
C THR A 69 26.91 12.31 -2.90
N PRO A 70 28.23 12.57 -2.74
CA PRO A 70 29.24 12.04 -3.64
C PRO A 70 29.35 10.50 -3.62
N GLY A 71 28.87 9.85 -2.55
CA GLY A 71 28.82 8.39 -2.43
C GLY A 71 27.71 7.71 -3.25
N PHE A 72 26.82 8.48 -3.89
CA PHE A 72 25.69 7.98 -4.68
C PHE A 72 25.86 8.25 -6.18
N GLY A 73 27.11 8.38 -6.63
CA GLY A 73 27.44 8.62 -8.03
C GLY A 73 27.22 10.06 -8.49
N ASN A 74 27.50 10.31 -9.77
CA ASN A 74 27.49 11.64 -10.38
C ASN A 74 26.21 11.96 -11.19
N GLN A 75 25.22 11.07 -11.16
CA GLN A 75 23.94 11.29 -11.83
C GLN A 75 22.96 12.07 -10.94
N PRO A 76 21.99 12.80 -11.51
CA PRO A 76 20.96 13.51 -10.74
C PRO A 76 19.88 12.57 -10.15
N HIS A 77 20.07 11.27 -10.29
CA HIS A 77 19.21 10.21 -9.77
C HIS A 77 20.09 9.12 -9.13
N PHE A 78 19.45 8.18 -8.43
CA PHE A 78 20.07 6.98 -7.91
C PHE A 78 19.04 5.85 -7.88
N LEU A 79 19.38 4.68 -8.43
CA LEU A 79 18.55 3.49 -8.35
C LEU A 79 18.83 2.73 -7.06
N GLN A 80 17.98 2.93 -6.06
CA GLN A 80 18.04 2.19 -4.81
C GLN A 80 17.26 0.87 -4.95
N LEU A 81 17.96 -0.23 -4.68
CA LEU A 81 17.45 -1.59 -4.64
C LEU A 81 17.62 -2.14 -3.23
N ASN A 82 16.59 -2.76 -2.67
CA ASN A 82 16.67 -3.41 -1.35
C ASN A 82 15.85 -4.71 -1.36
N MET A 83 16.44 -5.79 -0.86
CA MET A 83 15.65 -6.91 -0.32
C MET A 83 15.09 -6.45 1.04
N THR A 84 13.82 -6.77 1.32
CA THR A 84 13.14 -6.25 2.51
C THR A 84 12.58 -7.33 3.41
N ASP A 85 12.56 -7.04 4.71
CA ASP A 85 11.77 -7.76 5.71
C ASP A 85 10.62 -6.87 6.17
N GLU A 86 9.39 -7.30 5.94
CA GLU A 86 8.21 -6.47 6.14
C GLU A 86 7.30 -7.02 7.20
N THR A 87 6.65 -6.10 7.92
CA THR A 87 5.58 -6.40 8.86
C THR A 87 4.38 -5.51 8.58
N LEU A 88 3.20 -6.11 8.43
CA LEU A 88 1.92 -5.44 8.33
C LEU A 88 1.01 -5.92 9.47
N SER A 89 0.68 -5.02 10.39
CA SER A 89 -0.26 -5.30 11.49
C SER A 89 -1.60 -4.68 11.19
N PHE A 90 -2.68 -5.43 11.32
CA PHE A 90 -4.06 -5.00 11.08
C PHE A 90 -4.92 -5.19 12.32
N THR A 91 -5.77 -4.19 12.59
CA THR A 91 -6.73 -4.20 13.71
C THR A 91 -8.09 -3.73 13.22
N ASP A 92 -9.15 -4.51 13.46
CA ASP A 92 -10.52 -4.06 13.24
C ASP A 92 -10.86 -2.89 14.18
N ILE A 93 -11.24 -1.77 13.59
CA ILE A 93 -11.62 -0.53 14.29
C ILE A 93 -13.04 -0.10 13.95
N SER A 94 -13.84 -0.96 13.32
CA SER A 94 -15.23 -0.66 12.93
C SER A 94 -16.10 -0.38 14.14
N GLY A 95 -15.85 -1.09 15.25
CA GLY A 95 -16.70 -1.08 16.42
C GLY A 95 -18.10 -1.66 16.14
N PRO A 96 -19.00 -1.64 17.14
CA PRO A 96 -20.31 -2.28 17.03
C PRO A 96 -21.31 -1.52 16.14
N THR A 97 -20.97 -0.32 15.68
CA THR A 97 -21.87 0.54 14.89
C THR A 97 -21.30 0.93 13.53
N GLY A 98 -20.11 0.43 13.18
CA GLY A 98 -19.32 0.98 12.09
C GLY A 98 -18.82 2.41 12.38
N ILE A 99 -18.00 2.92 11.47
CA ILE A 99 -17.46 4.28 11.49
C ILE A 99 -18.47 5.19 10.80
N ALA A 100 -19.18 6.01 11.57
CA ALA A 100 -20.24 6.87 11.06
C ALA A 100 -19.71 8.03 10.19
N ASN A 101 -20.34 8.24 9.03
CA ASN A 101 -20.12 9.38 8.14
C ASN A 101 -21.46 10.08 7.88
N ARG A 102 -21.53 11.38 8.23
CA ARG A 102 -22.79 12.13 8.21
C ARG A 102 -23.15 12.60 6.80
N GLY A 103 -24.36 12.31 6.38
CA GLY A 103 -24.87 12.69 5.06
C GLY A 103 -25.57 14.05 5.09
N LEU A 104 -25.24 14.92 4.13
CA LEU A 104 -26.04 16.13 3.85
C LEU A 104 -27.05 15.89 2.73
N LEU A 105 -26.61 15.25 1.64
CA LEU A 105 -27.39 15.03 0.42
C LEU A 105 -27.95 13.60 0.28
N GLN A 106 -27.65 12.74 1.25
CA GLN A 106 -28.15 11.38 1.42
C GLN A 106 -28.19 11.06 2.92
N LYS A 107 -28.67 9.87 3.29
CA LYS A 107 -28.62 9.40 4.68
C LYS A 107 -27.17 9.19 5.14
N ASP A 108 -26.98 9.12 6.45
CA ASP A 108 -25.71 8.69 7.03
C ASP A 108 -25.30 7.32 6.49
N ILE A 109 -24.00 7.17 6.25
CA ILE A 109 -23.38 5.88 5.91
C ILE A 109 -22.46 5.44 7.04
N PHE A 110 -22.20 4.14 7.12
CA PHE A 110 -21.36 3.55 8.16
C PHE A 110 -20.30 2.68 7.50
N LEU A 111 -19.04 2.98 7.75
CA LEU A 111 -17.90 2.30 7.13
C LEU A 111 -17.40 1.17 8.03
N GLY A 112 -16.88 0.11 7.42
CA GLY A 112 -15.96 -0.80 8.11
C GLY A 112 -14.56 -0.23 8.06
N GLY A 113 -13.77 -0.39 9.13
CA GLY A 113 -12.41 0.12 9.19
C GLY A 113 -11.41 -0.89 9.75
N VAL A 114 -10.26 -1.00 9.10
CA VAL A 114 -9.10 -1.76 9.57
C VAL A 114 -7.92 -0.80 9.69
N ALA A 115 -7.48 -0.50 10.91
CA ALA A 115 -6.23 0.21 11.11
C ALA A 115 -5.07 -0.68 10.67
N TYR A 116 -4.06 -0.11 10.00
CA TYR A 116 -2.84 -0.83 9.69
C TYR A 116 -1.59 -0.06 10.11
N LEU A 117 -0.53 -0.83 10.39
CA LEU A 117 0.82 -0.33 10.51
C LEU A 117 1.75 -1.18 9.66
N GLN A 118 2.47 -0.54 8.74
CA GLN A 118 3.54 -1.14 7.98
C GLN A 118 4.91 -0.71 8.52
N THR A 119 5.81 -1.66 8.66
CA THR A 119 7.24 -1.40 8.86
C THR A 119 8.07 -2.25 7.91
N ILE A 120 9.07 -1.64 7.30
CA ILE A 120 9.97 -2.29 6.34
C ILE A 120 11.40 -2.09 6.82
N ASN A 121 12.17 -3.18 6.91
CA ASN A 121 13.61 -3.16 7.16
C ASN A 121 14.36 -3.64 5.91
N ASP A 122 15.60 -3.18 5.74
CA ASP A 122 16.53 -3.73 4.75
C ASP A 122 17.03 -5.10 5.25
N SER A 123 16.85 -6.16 4.47
CA SER A 123 17.25 -7.52 4.87
C SER A 123 18.78 -7.70 4.98
N PHE A 124 19.57 -6.81 4.39
CA PHE A 124 21.03 -6.90 4.43
C PHE A 124 21.60 -6.47 5.79
N ASP A 125 21.11 -5.37 6.36
CA ASP A 125 21.65 -4.78 7.60
C ASP A 125 20.61 -4.47 8.67
N ASN A 126 19.35 -4.87 8.46
CA ASN A 126 18.21 -4.67 9.36
C ASN A 126 17.93 -3.21 9.72
N THR A 127 18.41 -2.27 8.89
CA THR A 127 18.08 -0.84 9.07
C THR A 127 16.65 -0.56 8.65
N GLY A 128 15.94 0.28 9.41
CA GLY A 128 14.57 0.67 9.08
C GLY A 128 14.54 1.50 7.80
N GLN A 129 13.72 1.08 6.84
CA GLN A 129 13.57 1.72 5.52
C GLN A 129 12.26 2.51 5.41
N HIS A 130 11.17 1.99 5.99
CA HIS A 130 9.84 2.59 5.87
C HIS A 130 9.00 2.35 7.11
N PHE A 131 8.10 3.30 7.38
CA PHE A 131 7.10 3.24 8.44
C PHE A 131 5.83 3.90 7.92
N GLU A 132 4.68 3.24 8.01
CA GLU A 132 3.43 3.82 7.49
C GLU A 132 2.22 3.35 8.31
N PRO A 133 1.63 4.24 9.13
CA PRO A 133 0.34 3.99 9.73
C PRO A 133 -0.77 4.45 8.78
N GLY A 134 -1.91 3.77 8.86
CA GLY A 134 -3.07 4.12 8.06
C GLY A 134 -4.33 3.34 8.41
N VAL A 135 -5.32 3.46 7.54
CA VAL A 135 -6.61 2.78 7.67
C VAL A 135 -7.08 2.29 6.30
N PHE A 136 -7.55 1.05 6.24
CA PHE A 136 -8.41 0.58 5.15
C PHE A 136 -9.87 0.73 5.55
N ASN A 137 -10.72 1.25 4.66
CA ASN A 137 -12.16 1.31 4.88
C ASN A 137 -12.93 0.52 3.83
N ASN A 138 -13.94 -0.22 4.26
CA ASN A 138 -15.00 -0.73 3.40
C ASN A 138 -16.12 0.31 3.38
N VAL A 139 -16.41 0.86 2.19
CA VAL A 139 -17.36 1.93 2.00
C VAL A 139 -18.61 1.35 1.32
N PRO A 140 -19.79 1.45 1.93
CA PRO A 140 -21.02 0.96 1.32
C PRO A 140 -21.39 1.78 0.08
N GLU A 141 -22.32 1.27 -0.71
CA GLU A 141 -22.93 2.03 -1.80
C GLU A 141 -23.46 3.37 -1.31
N THR A 142 -23.28 4.42 -2.12
CA THR A 142 -23.77 5.77 -1.84
C THR A 142 -24.77 6.21 -2.90
N GLU A 143 -25.78 6.99 -2.49
CA GLU A 143 -26.80 7.54 -3.39
C GLU A 143 -26.38 8.91 -3.95
N ASN A 144 -25.64 9.71 -3.17
CA ASN A 144 -25.20 11.05 -3.57
C ASN A 144 -23.82 11.43 -2.99
N PRO A 145 -22.72 11.33 -3.78
CA PRO A 145 -22.71 10.88 -5.17
C PRO A 145 -23.15 9.43 -5.31
N GLY A 146 -23.70 9.06 -6.47
CA GLY A 146 -24.05 7.67 -6.78
C GLY A 146 -22.80 6.85 -7.03
N VAL A 147 -22.37 6.02 -6.07
CA VAL A 147 -21.13 5.25 -6.17
C VAL A 147 -21.37 3.85 -5.62
N VAL A 148 -20.91 2.83 -6.34
CA VAL A 148 -20.96 1.42 -5.91
C VAL A 148 -20.15 1.20 -4.62
N PRO A 149 -20.29 0.05 -3.93
CA PRO A 149 -19.40 -0.27 -2.81
C PRO A 149 -17.93 -0.22 -3.23
N THR A 150 -17.09 0.36 -2.38
CA THR A 150 -15.66 0.59 -2.65
C THR A 150 -14.81 0.24 -1.44
N VAL A 151 -13.52 0.07 -1.66
CA VAL A 151 -12.51 0.02 -0.60
C VAL A 151 -11.58 1.21 -0.71
N VAL A 152 -11.11 1.68 0.45
CA VAL A 152 -10.23 2.84 0.56
C VAL A 152 -9.02 2.44 1.39
N ARG A 153 -7.82 2.92 1.04
CA ARG A 153 -6.61 2.88 1.86
C ARG A 153 -6.07 4.31 2.04
N MET A 154 -6.02 4.76 3.28
CA MET A 154 -5.42 6.03 3.66
C MET A 154 -4.13 5.77 4.44
N GLY A 155 -3.04 6.45 4.10
CA GLY A 155 -1.73 6.24 4.72
C GLY A 155 -0.96 7.55 4.92
N SER A 156 -0.11 7.58 5.96
CA SER A 156 0.83 8.69 6.21
C SER A 156 2.27 8.20 6.12
N ILE A 157 3.06 8.82 5.25
CA ILE A 157 4.41 8.38 4.90
C ILE A 157 5.42 9.39 5.48
N PRO A 158 6.44 8.95 6.24
CA PRO A 158 7.37 9.81 7.00
C PRO A 158 8.25 10.68 6.11
N HIS A 159 8.30 10.40 4.80
CA HIS A 159 8.98 11.23 3.80
C HIS A 159 8.17 12.48 3.41
N GLY A 160 7.01 12.71 4.02
CA GLY A 160 6.22 13.93 3.87
C GLY A 160 5.08 13.83 2.86
N THR A 161 4.50 12.65 2.70
CA THR A 161 3.35 12.40 1.82
C THR A 161 2.23 11.71 2.59
N THR A 162 0.98 12.08 2.33
CA THR A 162 -0.18 11.29 2.72
C THR A 162 -0.95 10.89 1.47
N ILE A 163 -1.58 9.71 1.51
CA ILE A 163 -2.33 9.17 0.38
C ILE A 163 -3.75 8.83 0.79
N ASN A 164 -4.68 8.98 -0.16
CA ASN A 164 -6.01 8.41 -0.13
C ASN A 164 -6.22 7.64 -1.44
N MET A 165 -6.12 6.32 -1.37
CA MET A 165 -6.34 5.44 -2.50
C MET A 165 -7.73 4.81 -2.40
N GLN A 166 -8.48 4.81 -3.49
CA GLN A 166 -9.81 4.21 -3.56
C GLN A 166 -9.83 3.13 -4.63
N GLY A 167 -10.82 2.25 -4.55
CA GLY A 167 -10.79 1.04 -5.33
C GLY A 167 -11.92 0.06 -5.07
N GLN A 168 -11.70 -1.19 -5.48
CA GLN A 168 -12.65 -2.28 -5.35
C GLN A 168 -12.05 -3.48 -4.65
N SER A 169 -12.93 -4.25 -4.01
CA SER A 169 -12.63 -5.58 -3.50
C SER A 169 -13.51 -6.62 -4.19
N PHE A 170 -12.93 -7.78 -4.50
CA PHE A 170 -13.65 -8.91 -5.08
C PHE A 170 -12.92 -10.23 -4.83
N THR A 171 -13.55 -11.36 -5.13
CA THR A 171 -12.94 -12.69 -5.06
C THR A 171 -12.58 -13.21 -6.45
N ALA A 172 -11.50 -13.99 -6.52
CA ALA A 172 -11.05 -14.69 -7.71
C ALA A 172 -10.53 -16.09 -7.34
N PRO A 173 -10.53 -17.06 -8.26
CA PRO A 173 -9.97 -18.39 -7.98
C PRO A 173 -8.44 -18.37 -7.87
N GLN A 174 -7.78 -17.42 -8.52
CA GLN A 174 -6.32 -17.25 -8.54
C GLN A 174 -5.97 -15.76 -8.63
N PRO A 175 -4.78 -15.35 -8.14
CA PRO A 175 -4.29 -13.99 -8.31
C PRO A 175 -3.98 -13.72 -9.79
N ARG A 176 -4.36 -12.54 -10.28
CA ARG A 176 -3.83 -12.01 -11.54
C ARG A 176 -2.76 -10.97 -11.21
N ILE A 177 -1.52 -11.28 -11.54
CA ILE A 177 -0.36 -10.43 -11.28
C ILE A 177 0.23 -9.99 -12.63
N ASP A 178 -0.13 -8.79 -13.07
CA ASP A 178 0.43 -8.21 -14.29
C ASP A 178 1.85 -7.66 -14.03
N PRO A 179 2.72 -7.54 -15.06
CA PRO A 179 4.05 -6.96 -14.89
C PRO A 179 4.03 -5.51 -14.40
N SER A 180 5.03 -5.12 -13.61
CA SER A 180 5.21 -3.75 -13.14
C SER A 180 6.49 -3.13 -13.70
N SER A 181 6.35 -2.16 -14.61
CA SER A 181 7.50 -1.48 -15.22
C SER A 181 8.20 -0.54 -14.24
N ILE A 182 9.53 -0.61 -14.25
CA ILE A 182 10.44 0.24 -13.49
C ILE A 182 10.99 1.43 -14.28
N ILE A 183 10.66 1.52 -15.58
CA ILE A 183 11.30 2.44 -16.51
C ILE A 183 10.72 3.85 -16.37
N PRO A 184 11.54 4.88 -16.11
CA PRO A 184 11.09 6.27 -16.12
C PRO A 184 10.49 6.70 -17.46
N PHE A 185 9.63 7.72 -17.44
CA PHE A 185 8.99 8.26 -18.64
C PHE A 185 8.73 9.77 -18.50
N GLN A 186 8.42 10.44 -19.61
CA GLN A 186 8.19 11.88 -19.59
C GLN A 186 6.96 12.26 -18.74
N ILE A 187 7.08 13.31 -17.92
CA ILE A 187 5.96 13.84 -17.13
C ILE A 187 4.83 14.25 -18.08
N GLY A 188 3.61 13.81 -17.76
CA GLY A 188 2.41 14.06 -18.58
C GLY A 188 2.18 13.04 -19.69
N SER A 189 3.12 12.09 -19.91
CA SER A 189 2.88 10.95 -20.79
C SER A 189 1.96 9.92 -20.12
N VAL A 190 1.41 9.02 -20.93
CA VAL A 190 0.57 7.91 -20.47
C VAL A 190 1.42 6.87 -19.75
N ASP A 191 0.93 6.42 -18.60
CA ASP A 191 1.59 5.42 -17.78
C ASP A 191 1.22 3.99 -18.24
N ASP A 192 1.67 3.62 -19.45
CA ASP A 192 1.36 2.33 -20.11
C ASP A 192 2.56 1.37 -20.19
N GLY A 193 3.72 1.78 -19.68
CA GLY A 193 4.95 1.00 -19.75
C GLY A 193 5.54 0.87 -21.17
N ALA A 194 5.14 1.71 -22.12
CA ALA A 194 5.56 1.67 -23.51
C ALA A 194 5.88 3.06 -24.11
N THR A 195 5.15 4.10 -23.70
CA THR A 195 5.20 5.44 -24.28
C THR A 195 6.21 6.34 -23.55
N ASP A 196 6.96 7.15 -24.31
CA ASP A 196 7.95 8.14 -23.84
C ASP A 196 8.93 7.65 -22.75
N LEU A 197 9.27 6.36 -22.80
CA LEU A 197 10.18 5.74 -21.85
C LEU A 197 11.61 6.28 -21.98
N VAL A 198 12.27 6.49 -20.85
CA VAL A 198 13.67 6.88 -20.74
C VAL A 198 14.43 5.81 -19.97
N ARG A 199 15.43 5.21 -20.60
CA ARG A 199 16.26 4.15 -20.00
C ARG A 199 17.58 4.72 -19.50
N PHE A 200 18.06 4.15 -18.40
CA PHE A 200 19.32 4.47 -17.76
C PHE A 200 20.15 3.20 -17.51
N ASP A 201 21.47 3.34 -17.49
CA ASP A 201 22.43 2.24 -17.33
C ASP A 201 22.26 1.52 -15.97
N GLU A 202 21.76 2.23 -14.95
CA GLU A 202 21.44 1.68 -13.64
C GLU A 202 20.43 0.53 -13.72
N GLN A 203 19.61 0.46 -14.77
CA GLN A 203 18.65 -0.60 -14.95
C GLN A 203 19.28 -1.91 -15.46
N ASP A 204 20.50 -1.88 -15.99
CA ASP A 204 21.23 -3.05 -16.47
C ASP A 204 22.23 -3.52 -15.40
N LEU A 205 21.93 -4.65 -14.77
CA LEU A 205 22.76 -5.22 -13.70
C LEU A 205 24.18 -5.60 -14.18
N SER A 206 24.39 -5.77 -15.49
CA SER A 206 25.70 -6.07 -16.06
C SER A 206 26.58 -4.83 -16.24
N ILE A 207 26.00 -3.62 -16.23
CA ILE A 207 26.74 -2.36 -16.35
C ILE A 207 27.16 -1.89 -14.94
N PRO A 208 28.47 -1.75 -14.66
CA PRO A 208 28.93 -1.16 -13.41
C PRO A 208 28.59 0.33 -13.35
N THR A 209 27.92 0.77 -12.28
CA THR A 209 27.61 2.18 -12.02
C THR A 209 27.69 2.46 -10.52
N ALA A 210 28.07 3.70 -10.17
CA ALA A 210 28.04 4.20 -8.80
C ALA A 210 26.68 4.81 -8.41
N SER A 211 25.75 4.93 -9.35
CA SER A 211 24.41 5.50 -9.16
C SER A 211 23.34 4.41 -8.93
N ARG A 212 23.75 3.25 -8.41
CA ARG A 212 22.87 2.14 -8.02
C ARG A 212 23.32 1.53 -6.70
N THR A 213 22.41 0.92 -5.96
CA THR A 213 22.78 0.06 -4.82
C THR A 213 23.85 -0.96 -5.24
N ASP A 214 24.87 -1.13 -4.39
CA ASP A 214 25.86 -2.20 -4.55
C ASP A 214 25.16 -3.56 -4.61
N LEU A 215 25.42 -4.33 -5.67
CA LEU A 215 24.77 -5.63 -5.91
C LEU A 215 25.11 -6.66 -4.81
N ALA A 216 26.19 -6.45 -4.05
CA ALA A 216 26.48 -7.25 -2.87
C ALA A 216 25.41 -7.13 -1.76
N ARG A 217 24.58 -6.07 -1.76
CA ARG A 217 23.45 -5.88 -0.83
C ARG A 217 22.16 -6.56 -1.27
N VAL A 218 22.06 -6.95 -2.54
CA VAL A 218 20.85 -7.55 -3.15
C VAL A 218 21.20 -8.88 -3.82
N VAL A 219 21.96 -9.72 -3.12
CA VAL A 219 22.37 -11.04 -3.60
C VAL A 219 21.13 -11.83 -4.03
N GLY A 220 21.16 -12.39 -5.24
CA GLY A 220 20.06 -13.14 -5.81
C GLY A 220 19.11 -12.33 -6.70
N LEU A 221 19.21 -11.00 -6.72
CA LEU A 221 18.50 -10.19 -7.72
C LEU A 221 19.08 -10.47 -9.11
N ASP A 222 18.22 -10.82 -10.06
CA ASP A 222 18.55 -10.93 -11.48
C ASP A 222 17.87 -9.85 -12.32
N GLN A 223 18.24 -9.80 -13.61
CA GLN A 223 17.75 -8.78 -14.53
C GLN A 223 16.24 -8.90 -14.81
N ALA A 224 15.69 -10.12 -14.80
CA ALA A 224 14.28 -10.33 -15.04
C ALA A 224 13.46 -9.75 -13.88
N HIS A 225 13.86 -10.07 -12.64
CA HIS A 225 13.26 -9.53 -11.41
C HIS A 225 13.40 -8.01 -11.29
N LEU A 226 14.50 -7.42 -11.74
CA LEU A 226 14.61 -5.96 -11.78
C LEU A 226 13.66 -5.34 -12.82
N ASN A 227 13.53 -5.95 -14.01
CA ASN A 227 12.66 -5.45 -15.06
C ASN A 227 11.17 -5.57 -14.72
N ASP A 228 10.79 -6.63 -14.00
CA ASP A 228 9.44 -6.85 -13.47
C ASP A 228 9.52 -7.36 -12.02
N PRO A 229 9.49 -6.47 -11.02
CA PRO A 229 9.50 -6.86 -9.61
C PRO A 229 8.32 -7.77 -9.23
N ASN A 230 7.21 -7.77 -9.98
CA ASN A 230 6.10 -8.66 -9.71
C ASN A 230 6.45 -10.14 -9.99
N LEU A 231 7.59 -10.45 -10.62
CA LEU A 231 8.11 -11.82 -10.71
C LEU A 231 8.38 -12.42 -9.33
N PHE A 232 8.83 -11.65 -8.34
CA PHE A 232 9.00 -12.16 -6.96
C PHE A 232 7.69 -12.73 -6.40
N LEU A 233 6.55 -12.11 -6.73
CA LEU A 233 5.25 -12.60 -6.29
C LEU A 233 4.86 -13.88 -7.04
N LYS A 234 5.05 -13.90 -8.36
CA LYS A 234 4.74 -15.05 -9.23
C LYS A 234 5.57 -16.28 -8.87
N ASP A 235 6.84 -16.09 -8.56
CA ASP A 235 7.76 -17.17 -8.20
C ASP A 235 7.34 -17.87 -6.91
N VAL A 236 6.81 -17.13 -5.93
CA VAL A 236 6.31 -17.73 -4.69
C VAL A 236 5.08 -18.61 -4.93
N LEU A 237 4.26 -18.30 -5.94
CA LEU A 237 3.11 -19.12 -6.30
C LEU A 237 3.52 -20.46 -6.93
N ALA A 238 4.76 -20.59 -7.42
CA ALA A 238 5.25 -21.84 -7.97
C ALA A 238 5.22 -22.95 -6.91
N GLY A 239 4.45 -24.01 -7.20
CA GLY A 239 4.27 -25.14 -6.27
C GLY A 239 3.19 -24.92 -5.21
N GLN A 240 2.50 -23.78 -5.18
CA GLN A 240 1.30 -23.59 -4.38
C GLN A 240 0.05 -23.91 -5.21
N THR A 241 -1.01 -24.39 -4.55
CA THR A 241 -2.33 -24.53 -5.17
C THR A 241 -3.26 -23.51 -4.52
N ILE A 242 -3.49 -22.39 -5.19
CA ILE A 242 -4.43 -21.36 -4.74
C ILE A 242 -5.84 -21.78 -5.15
N THR A 243 -6.77 -21.71 -4.20
CA THR A 243 -8.18 -22.07 -4.39
C THR A 243 -9.11 -20.86 -4.28
N GLU A 244 -8.67 -19.81 -3.60
CA GLU A 244 -9.42 -18.58 -3.40
C GLU A 244 -8.46 -17.41 -3.19
N THR A 245 -8.80 -16.26 -3.76
CA THR A 245 -8.07 -15.01 -3.60
C THR A 245 -9.06 -13.88 -3.36
N VAL A 246 -8.91 -13.16 -2.26
CA VAL A 246 -9.49 -11.82 -2.10
C VAL A 246 -8.54 -10.82 -2.71
N VAL A 247 -9.05 -9.99 -3.63
CA VAL A 247 -8.28 -8.97 -4.33
C VAL A 247 -8.74 -7.60 -3.89
N LEU A 248 -7.81 -6.73 -3.51
CA LEU A 248 -8.05 -5.30 -3.28
C LEU A 248 -7.25 -4.51 -4.31
N VAL A 249 -7.91 -3.82 -5.23
CA VAL A 249 -7.27 -2.97 -6.24
C VAL A 249 -7.49 -1.51 -5.84
N LEU A 250 -6.43 -0.74 -5.65
CA LEU A 250 -6.46 0.60 -5.07
C LEU A 250 -5.63 1.58 -5.91
N SER A 251 -6.14 2.79 -6.11
CA SER A 251 -5.44 3.89 -6.79
C SER A 251 -5.74 5.23 -6.12
N SER A 252 -4.75 6.11 -6.03
CA SER A 252 -4.98 7.51 -5.67
C SER A 252 -5.48 8.34 -6.85
N ASP A 253 -5.41 7.79 -8.07
CA ASP A 253 -5.77 8.48 -9.30
C ASP A 253 -7.14 7.99 -9.79
N SER A 254 -8.17 8.77 -9.49
CA SER A 254 -9.54 8.54 -9.95
C SER A 254 -9.75 8.87 -11.43
N THR A 255 -8.76 9.46 -12.10
CA THR A 255 -8.86 9.84 -13.52
C THR A 255 -8.45 8.72 -14.49
N LEU A 256 -7.87 7.63 -13.98
CA LEU A 256 -7.49 6.49 -14.81
C LEU A 256 -8.71 5.81 -15.43
N PRO A 257 -8.61 5.32 -16.68
CA PRO A 257 -9.67 4.55 -17.31
C PRO A 257 -10.05 3.32 -16.46
N GLY A 258 -11.32 3.21 -16.11
CA GLY A 258 -11.83 2.10 -15.29
C GLY A 258 -11.62 2.27 -13.78
N SER A 259 -11.19 3.44 -13.30
CA SER A 259 -11.16 3.75 -11.88
C SER A 259 -12.55 3.63 -11.25
N VAL A 260 -12.61 2.99 -10.09
CA VAL A 260 -13.82 2.85 -9.29
C VAL A 260 -13.49 3.21 -7.84
N PRO A 261 -14.05 4.30 -7.28
CA PRO A 261 -14.84 5.31 -7.96
C PRO A 261 -13.99 6.13 -8.94
N ASP A 262 -14.66 6.77 -9.89
CA ASP A 262 -14.08 7.77 -10.81
C ASP A 262 -13.98 9.17 -10.18
N VAL A 263 -14.10 9.27 -8.85
CA VAL A 263 -14.03 10.52 -8.09
C VAL A 263 -13.36 10.33 -6.73
N GLY A 264 -12.69 11.38 -6.25
CA GLY A 264 -12.00 11.40 -4.95
C GLY A 264 -10.60 10.79 -5.02
N GLY A 265 -10.03 10.47 -3.86
CA GLY A 265 -8.65 10.00 -3.74
C GLY A 265 -7.62 11.13 -3.84
N GLY A 266 -6.35 10.74 -3.95
CA GLY A 266 -5.24 11.65 -4.23
C GLY A 266 -4.04 11.46 -3.28
N ALA A 267 -3.01 12.28 -3.51
CA ALA A 267 -1.85 12.39 -2.65
C ALA A 267 -1.64 13.86 -2.24
N ALA A 268 -1.20 14.07 -0.99
CA ALA A 268 -0.82 15.37 -0.48
C ALA A 268 0.64 15.34 -0.03
N ASN A 269 1.43 16.30 -0.51
CA ASN A 269 2.87 16.36 -0.31
C ASN A 269 3.27 17.61 0.47
N ILE A 270 4.32 17.51 1.29
CA ILE A 270 4.92 18.69 1.93
C ILE A 270 5.62 19.60 0.92
N ALA A 271 5.82 20.87 1.31
CA ALA A 271 6.42 21.89 0.46
C ALA A 271 7.80 21.53 -0.13
N PHE A 272 8.60 20.74 0.59
CA PHE A 272 9.90 20.27 0.10
C PHE A 272 9.76 19.42 -1.17
N LEU A 273 8.74 18.57 -1.23
CA LEU A 273 8.50 17.66 -2.35
C LEU A 273 7.94 18.39 -3.57
N VAL A 274 6.94 19.26 -3.35
CA VAL A 274 6.24 19.98 -4.45
C VAL A 274 7.00 21.20 -4.98
N GLY A 275 7.84 21.83 -4.17
CA GLY A 275 8.45 23.11 -4.51
C GLY A 275 7.48 24.30 -4.48
N LYS A 276 7.96 25.48 -4.88
CA LYS A 276 7.21 26.75 -4.95
C LYS A 276 7.34 27.46 -6.31
N GLY A 277 8.01 26.84 -7.28
CA GLY A 277 8.37 27.45 -8.55
C GLY A 277 8.68 26.39 -9.61
N THR A 278 9.40 26.79 -10.63
CA THR A 278 9.76 25.92 -11.77
C THR A 278 11.25 25.59 -11.71
N PRO A 279 11.67 24.32 -11.91
CA PRO A 279 13.09 23.99 -12.01
C PRO A 279 13.83 24.93 -12.97
N PRO A 280 15.06 25.39 -12.65
CA PRO A 280 15.86 25.03 -11.47
C PRO A 280 15.55 25.87 -10.21
N ALA A 281 14.74 26.93 -10.31
CA ALA A 281 14.44 27.83 -9.19
C ALA A 281 13.13 27.43 -8.48
N GLY A 282 13.25 26.67 -7.40
CA GLY A 282 12.11 26.33 -6.54
C GLY A 282 11.19 25.24 -7.09
N GLY A 283 11.62 24.47 -8.10
CA GLY A 283 10.89 23.29 -8.59
C GLY A 283 10.75 22.15 -7.56
N PRO A 284 9.97 21.11 -7.87
CA PRO A 284 9.80 19.95 -6.99
C PRO A 284 11.12 19.19 -6.82
N ASN A 285 11.39 18.73 -5.59
CA ASN A 285 12.50 17.80 -5.35
C ASN A 285 12.11 16.36 -5.68
N ALA A 286 10.86 15.98 -5.41
CA ALA A 286 10.29 14.66 -5.69
C ALA A 286 8.77 14.71 -5.43
N ASN A 287 8.01 15.34 -6.31
CA ASN A 287 6.56 15.39 -6.14
C ASN A 287 5.97 14.00 -6.32
N MET A 288 5.10 13.54 -5.44
CA MET A 288 4.42 12.24 -5.60
C MET A 288 2.98 12.50 -6.08
N PRO A 289 2.69 12.48 -7.39
CA PRO A 289 1.33 12.71 -7.88
C PRO A 289 0.39 11.53 -7.67
N ARG A 290 0.90 10.29 -7.70
CA ARG A 290 0.05 9.09 -7.69
C ARG A 290 0.71 7.85 -7.11
N ALA A 291 -0.12 7.03 -6.47
CA ALA A 291 0.16 5.65 -6.08
C ALA A 291 -0.96 4.72 -6.53
N SER A 292 -0.58 3.47 -6.76
CA SER A 292 -1.50 2.34 -6.90
C SER A 292 -0.99 1.17 -6.09
N ALA A 293 -1.90 0.33 -5.63
CA ALA A 293 -1.55 -0.91 -4.95
C ALA A 293 -2.58 -1.99 -5.27
N THR A 294 -2.12 -3.23 -5.39
CA THR A 294 -3.00 -4.41 -5.39
C THR A 294 -2.57 -5.35 -4.29
N PHE A 295 -3.54 -5.80 -3.48
CA PHE A 295 -3.35 -6.81 -2.45
C PHE A 295 -4.09 -8.08 -2.86
N TRP A 296 -3.46 -9.23 -2.63
CA TRP A 296 -4.02 -10.56 -2.82
C TRP A 296 -3.93 -11.31 -1.49
N ILE A 297 -5.08 -11.60 -0.88
CA ILE A 297 -5.16 -12.48 0.28
C ILE A 297 -5.57 -13.86 -0.22
N GLU A 298 -4.67 -14.83 -0.11
CA GLU A 298 -4.73 -16.08 -0.84
C GLU A 298 -4.85 -17.26 0.11
N LYS A 299 -5.79 -18.16 -0.21
CA LYS A 299 -6.04 -19.41 0.50
C LYS A 299 -5.79 -20.60 -0.43
N GLY A 300 -5.29 -21.69 0.12
CA GLY A 300 -5.00 -22.88 -0.66
C GLY A 300 -4.15 -23.91 0.08
N THR A 301 -3.23 -24.55 -0.64
CA THR A 301 -2.21 -25.43 -0.07
C THR A 301 -0.80 -25.10 -0.55
N ASP A 302 0.20 -25.30 0.32
CA ASP A 302 1.61 -25.22 -0.06
C ASP A 302 2.05 -26.45 -0.89
N LYS A 303 3.33 -26.48 -1.26
CA LYS A 303 3.97 -27.56 -2.03
C LYS A 303 3.90 -28.94 -1.36
N ASP A 304 3.70 -28.97 -0.05
CA ASP A 304 3.60 -30.20 0.75
C ASP A 304 2.13 -30.55 1.07
N GLY A 305 1.18 -29.82 0.49
CA GLY A 305 -0.25 -30.02 0.68
C GLY A 305 -0.81 -29.44 2.00
N LYS A 306 -0.05 -28.63 2.73
CA LYS A 306 -0.50 -28.05 4.00
C LYS A 306 -1.35 -26.80 3.76
N PRO A 307 -2.33 -26.51 4.64
CA PRO A 307 -3.15 -25.30 4.53
C PRO A 307 -2.32 -24.03 4.41
N LEU A 308 -2.74 -23.17 3.49
CA LEU A 308 -2.05 -21.96 3.10
C LEU A 308 -2.92 -20.75 3.39
N LEU A 309 -2.34 -19.75 4.06
CA LEU A 309 -2.84 -18.38 4.07
C LEU A 309 -1.67 -17.43 3.78
N GLN A 310 -1.81 -16.58 2.78
CA GLN A 310 -0.77 -15.68 2.29
C GLN A 310 -1.36 -14.30 2.02
N LEU A 311 -0.57 -13.26 2.24
CA LEU A 311 -0.85 -11.91 1.76
C LEU A 311 0.28 -11.49 0.83
N GLN A 312 -0.02 -11.35 -0.47
CA GLN A 312 0.87 -10.70 -1.42
C GLN A 312 0.39 -9.29 -1.70
N TYR A 313 1.32 -8.37 -1.97
CA TYR A 313 0.95 -7.09 -2.53
C TYR A 313 2.00 -6.56 -3.48
N THR A 314 1.55 -5.74 -4.42
CA THR A 314 2.40 -4.85 -5.22
C THR A 314 1.93 -3.42 -5.01
N GLN A 315 2.87 -2.50 -4.86
CA GLN A 315 2.62 -1.08 -4.78
C GLN A 315 3.51 -0.37 -5.77
N ARG A 316 2.91 0.51 -6.57
CA ARG A 316 3.62 1.36 -7.52
C ARG A 316 3.37 2.82 -7.20
N VAL A 317 4.44 3.54 -6.87
CA VAL A 317 4.44 4.98 -6.59
C VAL A 317 5.15 5.69 -7.72
N ILE A 318 4.60 6.79 -8.21
CA ILE A 318 5.28 7.64 -9.19
C ILE A 318 5.82 8.87 -8.46
N LEU A 319 7.10 9.15 -8.62
CA LEU A 319 7.71 10.42 -8.23
C LEU A 319 8.05 11.24 -9.46
N ASP A 320 7.73 12.52 -9.46
CA ASP A 320 8.07 13.47 -10.50
C ASP A 320 9.22 14.36 -10.03
N PHE A 321 10.36 14.25 -10.71
CA PHE A 321 11.50 15.13 -10.53
C PHE A 321 12.39 15.10 -11.78
N ASN A 322 13.21 16.13 -11.95
CA ASN A 322 14.16 16.21 -13.07
C ASN A 322 13.52 15.98 -14.46
N GLY A 323 12.26 16.43 -14.65
CA GLY A 323 11.53 16.34 -15.91
C GLY A 323 10.92 14.98 -16.25
N LEU A 324 11.05 13.97 -15.37
CA LEU A 324 10.54 12.62 -15.60
C LEU A 324 9.62 12.17 -14.45
N SER A 325 8.73 11.25 -14.78
CA SER A 325 7.99 10.40 -13.85
C SER A 325 8.80 9.13 -13.61
N TRP A 326 9.08 8.84 -12.34
CA TRP A 326 9.97 7.78 -11.88
C TRP A 326 9.19 6.71 -11.11
N PRO A 327 8.98 5.52 -11.68
CA PRO A 327 8.29 4.43 -11.00
C PRO A 327 9.08 3.87 -9.83
N HIS A 328 8.42 3.74 -8.70
CA HIS A 328 8.91 3.04 -7.52
C HIS A 328 8.03 1.81 -7.34
N VAL A 329 8.63 0.65 -7.18
CA VAL A 329 7.89 -0.61 -7.09
C VAL A 329 8.31 -1.33 -5.82
N THR A 330 7.31 -1.64 -5.01
CA THR A 330 7.43 -2.41 -3.78
C THR A 330 6.57 -3.65 -3.91
N VAL A 331 7.14 -4.81 -3.61
CA VAL A 331 6.43 -6.08 -3.61
C VAL A 331 6.77 -6.86 -2.34
N ALA A 332 5.80 -7.58 -1.78
CA ALA A 332 6.09 -8.49 -0.68
C ALA A 332 5.16 -9.70 -0.66
N THR A 333 5.66 -10.79 -0.10
CA THR A 333 4.86 -11.98 0.20
C THR A 333 4.93 -12.29 1.70
N LEU A 334 3.80 -12.18 2.37
CA LEU A 334 3.70 -12.22 3.83
C LEU A 334 2.83 -13.38 4.29
N ARG A 335 3.14 -13.89 5.49
CA ARG A 335 2.39 -14.93 6.17
C ARG A 335 1.89 -14.43 7.51
N PRO A 336 0.71 -14.88 7.96
CA PRO A 336 0.26 -14.55 9.30
C PRO A 336 1.26 -15.11 10.31
N ILE A 337 1.64 -14.31 11.29
CA ILE A 337 2.38 -14.80 12.45
C ILE A 337 1.38 -15.18 13.54
N ASP A 338 1.54 -16.36 14.12
CA ASP A 338 0.76 -16.75 15.29
C ASP A 338 1.26 -15.94 16.50
N PRO A 339 0.40 -15.14 17.16
CA PRO A 339 0.79 -14.40 18.37
C PRO A 339 1.33 -15.31 19.48
N SER A 340 0.95 -16.60 19.49
CA SER A 340 1.35 -17.58 20.49
C SER A 340 2.71 -18.25 20.23
N ALA A 341 3.28 -18.10 19.03
CA ALA A 341 4.57 -18.72 18.67
C ALA A 341 5.80 -17.91 19.13
N GLY A 342 5.59 -16.76 19.80
CA GLY A 342 6.65 -15.85 20.25
C GLY A 342 7.20 -16.07 21.66
N THR A 343 6.81 -17.15 22.35
CA THR A 343 7.37 -17.51 23.66
C THR A 343 7.90 -18.95 23.65
N ALA A 344 9.10 -19.13 23.11
CA ALA A 344 9.93 -20.31 23.35
C ALA A 344 11.38 -19.86 23.52
#